data_AF-A0A382YUG6-F1
#
_entry.id   AF-A0A382YUG6-F1
#
_cell.length_a   1.000
_cell.length_b   1.000
_cell.length_c   1.000
_cell.angle_alpha   90.00
_cell.angle_beta   90.00
_cell.angle_gamma   90.00
#
_symmetry.space_group_name_H-M   'P 1'
#
loop_
_entity.id
_entity.type
_entity.pdbx_description
1 polymer ?
#
loop_
_entity_poly.entity_id
_entity_poly.type
_entity_poly.pdbx_seq_one_letter_code
_entity_poly.pdbx_strand_id
1 'polypeptide(L)'
;MKEPLIRVGLILPEDNIQFFHLSFSDSQCYEIEISDRLLPSCKNFEKLTLKTVNQNLFIPELSIESQTIKVRASVPDDNPFIKIEDVPSGRSFHWEKIISPSYWGSLEFSISNGNLMVVNELPLETYLKCVATSEMSAQCPPEFLKAQTIVARSWLLANTEKKHYKLGFDICNDDCC
;
A
#
# COMPACT_ATOMS: atom_id res chain seq x y z
N MET A 1 -21.04 14.91 1.22
CA MET A 1 -20.49 13.63 0.70
C MET A 1 -19.28 13.27 1.53
N LYS A 2 -19.12 12.00 1.89
CA LYS A 2 -17.91 11.51 2.58
C LYS A 2 -16.83 11.27 1.51
N GLU A 3 -15.59 11.63 1.81
CA GLU A 3 -14.45 11.32 0.96
C GLU A 3 -14.35 9.80 0.72
N PRO A 4 -14.13 9.34 -0.52
CA PRO A 4 -13.96 7.92 -0.80
C PRO A 4 -12.58 7.41 -0.33
N LEU A 5 -12.54 6.14 0.07
CA LEU A 5 -11.29 5.40 0.25
C LEU A 5 -10.90 4.76 -1.08
N ILE A 6 -9.60 4.74 -1.34
CA ILE A 6 -8.99 4.16 -2.54
C ILE A 6 -8.14 2.97 -2.12
N ARG A 7 -8.21 1.87 -2.86
CA ARG A 7 -7.39 0.66 -2.67
C ARG A 7 -6.39 0.54 -3.82
N VAL A 8 -5.11 0.65 -3.51
CA VAL A 8 -3.99 0.62 -4.46
C VAL A 8 -3.21 -0.68 -4.33
N GLY A 9 -3.19 -1.51 -5.38
CA GLY A 9 -2.34 -2.70 -5.44
C GLY A 9 -0.87 -2.32 -5.59
N LEU A 10 -0.04 -2.75 -4.66
CA LEU A 10 1.41 -2.44 -4.61
C LEU A 10 2.25 -3.65 -5.03
N ILE A 11 1.97 -4.80 -4.42
CA ILE A 11 2.55 -6.09 -4.78
C ILE A 11 1.42 -6.95 -5.31
N LEU A 12 1.62 -7.51 -6.49
CA LEU A 12 0.66 -8.31 -7.21
C LEU A 12 1.12 -9.78 -7.29
N PRO A 13 0.20 -10.72 -7.50
CA PRO A 13 0.56 -12.14 -7.57
C PRO A 13 1.60 -12.48 -8.65
N GLU A 14 1.66 -11.68 -9.73
CA GLU A 14 2.63 -11.82 -10.81
C GLU A 14 4.07 -11.45 -10.42
N ASP A 15 4.27 -10.72 -9.31
CA ASP A 15 5.59 -10.38 -8.79
C ASP A 15 6.32 -11.58 -8.18
N ASN A 16 5.61 -12.69 -7.91
CA ASN A 16 6.14 -13.92 -7.32
C ASN A 16 6.89 -13.70 -5.99
N ILE A 17 6.49 -12.68 -5.22
CA ILE A 17 7.08 -12.36 -3.92
C ILE A 17 6.48 -13.26 -2.84
N GLN A 18 7.35 -13.88 -2.04
CA GLN A 18 6.96 -14.75 -0.93
C GLN A 18 7.29 -14.16 0.44
N PHE A 19 8.16 -13.14 0.50
CA PHE A 19 8.48 -12.43 1.72
C PHE A 19 8.68 -10.96 1.41
N PHE A 20 8.39 -10.10 2.37
CA PHE A 20 8.71 -8.68 2.24
C PHE A 20 8.96 -8.07 3.63
N HIS A 21 9.66 -6.93 3.63
CA HIS A 21 9.99 -6.19 4.85
C HIS A 21 9.25 -4.86 4.89
N LEU A 22 8.72 -4.54 6.07
CA LEU A 22 8.23 -3.20 6.36
C LEU A 22 8.95 -2.61 7.58
N SER A 23 9.04 -1.29 7.60
CA SER A 23 9.42 -0.52 8.78
C SER A 23 8.44 0.60 9.06
N PHE A 24 8.35 0.95 10.34
CA PHE A 24 7.46 2.01 10.81
C PHE A 24 8.27 3.24 11.16
N SER A 25 7.76 4.43 10.81
CA SER A 25 8.32 5.67 11.35
C SER A 25 8.13 5.78 12.86
N ASP A 26 7.00 5.26 13.36
CA ASP A 26 6.68 5.09 14.77
C ASP A 26 5.81 3.84 14.92
N SER A 27 6.37 2.77 15.48
CA SER A 27 5.67 1.49 15.62
C SER A 27 4.52 1.50 16.64
N GLN A 28 4.45 2.52 17.50
CA GLN A 28 3.37 2.66 18.49
C GLN A 28 2.09 3.22 17.87
N CYS A 29 2.23 3.88 16.72
CA CYS A 29 1.10 4.44 15.98
C CYS A 29 0.36 3.41 15.13
N TYR A 30 0.75 2.13 15.12
CA TYR A 30 0.15 1.10 14.27
C TYR A 30 -0.39 -0.08 15.06
N GLU A 31 -1.57 -0.53 14.66
CA GLU A 31 -2.22 -1.75 15.10
C GLU A 31 -2.16 -2.80 14.00
N ILE A 32 -2.17 -4.06 14.41
CA ILE A 32 -2.28 -5.19 13.49
C ILE A 32 -3.62 -5.86 13.73
N GLU A 33 -4.44 -5.85 12.69
CA GLU A 33 -5.71 -6.53 12.61
C GLU A 33 -5.54 -7.83 11.83
N ILE A 34 -5.99 -8.91 12.44
CA ILE A 34 -5.98 -10.26 11.89
C ILE A 34 -7.40 -10.77 12.07
N SER A 35 -7.95 -11.49 11.09
CA SER A 35 -9.28 -12.14 11.08
C SER A 35 -10.20 -11.93 12.31
N ASP A 36 -9.80 -12.42 13.49
CA ASP A 36 -10.56 -12.42 14.75
C ASP A 36 -9.94 -11.58 15.89
N ARG A 37 -8.79 -10.92 15.69
CA ARG A 37 -8.01 -10.24 16.73
C ARG A 37 -7.42 -8.91 16.27
N LEU A 38 -7.56 -7.92 17.13
CA LEU A 38 -6.83 -6.67 17.04
C LEU A 38 -5.67 -6.67 18.04
N LEU A 39 -4.47 -6.40 17.56
CA LEU A 39 -3.28 -6.24 18.38
C LEU A 39 -3.01 -4.74 18.51
N PRO A 40 -3.19 -4.16 19.73
CA PRO A 40 -3.25 -2.71 19.95
C PRO A 40 -1.90 -1.98 19.77
N SER A 41 -0.85 -2.71 19.38
CA SER A 41 0.39 -2.15 18.85
C SER A 41 1.20 -3.23 18.16
N CYS A 42 2.14 -2.85 17.30
CA CYS A 42 3.18 -3.74 16.76
C CYS A 42 4.20 -4.21 17.83
N LYS A 43 3.84 -4.25 19.13
CA LYS A 43 4.71 -4.58 20.27
C LYS A 43 6.06 -3.85 20.28
N ASN A 44 6.11 -2.62 19.76
CA ASN A 44 7.31 -1.79 19.60
C ASN A 44 8.36 -2.33 18.61
N PHE A 45 8.01 -3.25 17.72
CA PHE A 45 8.90 -3.63 16.63
C PHE A 45 8.89 -2.57 15.54
N GLU A 46 10.03 -1.89 15.35
CA GLU A 46 10.22 -0.88 14.30
C GLU A 46 10.25 -1.49 12.89
N LYS A 47 10.53 -2.79 12.79
CA LYS A 47 10.55 -3.56 11.54
C LYS A 47 9.80 -4.86 11.71
N LEU A 48 9.07 -5.26 10.68
CA LEU A 48 8.40 -6.56 10.61
C LEU A 48 8.72 -7.23 9.30
N THR A 49 8.78 -8.55 9.35
CA THR A 49 8.93 -9.39 8.17
C THR A 49 7.63 -10.16 7.95
N LEU A 50 7.04 -10.06 6.77
CA LEU A 50 5.96 -10.95 6.37
C LEU A 50 6.51 -12.02 5.44
N LYS A 51 6.11 -13.27 5.69
CA LYS A 51 6.46 -14.42 4.85
C LYS A 51 5.23 -15.24 4.55
N THR A 52 5.19 -15.84 3.37
CA THR A 52 4.19 -16.83 3.00
C THR A 52 4.68 -18.22 3.41
N VAL A 53 3.91 -18.91 4.25
CA VAL A 53 4.18 -20.27 4.72
C VAL A 53 2.89 -21.06 4.64
N ASN A 54 2.87 -22.19 3.91
CA ASN A 54 1.70 -23.07 3.80
C ASN A 54 0.37 -22.37 3.46
N GLN A 55 0.40 -21.43 2.51
CA GLN A 55 -0.77 -20.60 2.12
C GLN A 55 -1.29 -19.63 3.22
N ASN A 56 -0.51 -19.40 4.27
CA ASN A 56 -0.76 -18.37 5.27
C ASN A 56 0.37 -17.33 5.30
N LEU A 57 0.05 -16.14 5.76
CA LEU A 57 1.01 -15.10 6.10
C LEU A 57 1.50 -15.30 7.52
N PHE A 58 2.81 -15.21 7.69
CA PHE A 58 3.49 -15.37 8.95
C PHE A 58 4.31 -14.12 9.26
N ILE A 59 4.13 -13.58 10.48
CA ILE A 59 4.99 -12.54 11.07
C ILE A 59 5.79 -13.18 12.21
N PRO A 60 7.07 -13.53 11.98
CA PRO A 60 7.92 -14.18 12.98
C PRO A 60 8.04 -13.38 14.28
N GLU A 61 8.23 -12.06 14.17
CA GLU A 61 8.50 -11.16 15.31
C GLU A 61 7.35 -11.15 16.31
N LEU A 62 6.13 -11.40 15.83
CA LEU A 62 4.93 -11.40 16.64
C LEU A 62 4.37 -12.81 16.88
N SER A 63 4.97 -13.82 16.25
CA SER A 63 4.50 -15.22 16.25
C SER A 63 3.03 -15.34 15.81
N ILE A 64 2.70 -14.66 14.71
CA ILE A 64 1.34 -14.58 14.16
C ILE A 64 1.30 -15.29 12.83
N GLU A 65 0.23 -16.07 12.63
CA GLU A 65 -0.10 -16.70 11.36
C GLU A 65 -1.57 -16.40 11.00
N SER A 66 -1.82 -15.98 9.76
CA SER A 66 -3.17 -15.70 9.26
C SER A 66 -3.23 -15.67 7.73
N GLN A 67 -4.40 -15.88 7.15
CA GLN A 67 -4.63 -15.69 5.71
C GLN A 67 -4.61 -14.21 5.28
N THR A 68 -4.99 -13.32 6.19
CA THR A 68 -5.00 -11.87 5.95
C THR A 68 -4.49 -11.14 7.18
N ILE A 69 -3.65 -10.15 6.95
CA ILE A 69 -3.11 -9.27 7.98
C ILE A 69 -3.32 -7.84 7.50
N LYS A 70 -3.91 -6.99 8.32
CA LYS A 70 -4.06 -5.56 8.03
C LYS A 70 -3.29 -4.77 9.07
N VAL A 71 -2.44 -3.86 8.60
CA VAL A 71 -1.70 -2.93 9.43
C VAL A 71 -2.32 -1.56 9.24
N ARG A 72 -2.81 -0.94 10.30
CA ARG A 72 -3.53 0.34 10.25
C ARG A 72 -3.05 1.26 11.35
N ALA A 73 -3.14 2.56 11.12
CA ALA A 73 -2.83 3.52 12.17
C ALA A 73 -3.82 3.42 13.34
N SER A 74 -3.32 3.37 14.58
CA SER A 74 -4.12 3.35 15.81
C SER A 74 -4.86 4.66 16.03
N VAL A 75 -4.28 5.76 15.54
CA VAL A 75 -4.85 7.10 15.57
C VAL A 75 -4.73 7.74 14.18
N PRO A 76 -5.72 8.55 13.75
CA PRO A 76 -5.56 9.37 12.56
C PRO A 76 -4.55 10.47 12.87
N ASP A 77 -3.28 10.24 12.53
CA ASP A 77 -2.23 11.24 12.48
C ASP A 77 -1.66 11.25 11.05
N ASP A 78 -1.34 12.43 10.54
CA ASP A 78 -0.81 12.62 9.19
C ASP A 78 0.71 12.35 9.13
N ASN A 79 1.38 12.25 10.29
CA ASN A 79 2.83 12.11 10.37
C ASN A 79 3.37 10.68 10.23
N PRO A 80 2.82 9.64 10.89
CA PRO A 80 3.42 8.32 10.81
C PRO A 80 3.21 7.70 9.42
N PHE A 81 4.23 7.04 8.92
CA PHE A 81 4.22 6.31 7.65
C PHE A 81 4.79 4.91 7.82
N ILE A 82 4.42 4.02 6.91
CA ILE A 82 4.99 2.68 6.77
C ILE A 82 5.89 2.69 5.55
N LYS A 83 7.17 2.36 5.73
CA LYS A 83 8.08 2.13 4.62
C LYS A 83 8.01 0.67 4.23
N ILE A 84 7.85 0.40 2.94
CA ILE A 84 7.90 -0.94 2.38
C ILE A 84 9.19 -1.07 1.59
N GLU A 85 9.91 -2.17 1.76
CA GLU A 85 11.11 -2.48 0.99
C GLU A 85 10.75 -3.33 -0.25
N ASP A 86 11.54 -3.17 -1.31
CA ASP A 86 11.48 -3.96 -2.53
C ASP A 86 10.14 -3.99 -3.29
N VAL A 87 9.51 -2.83 -3.49
CA VAL A 87 8.27 -2.68 -4.28
C VAL A 87 8.60 -2.54 -5.78
N PRO A 88 8.10 -3.45 -6.65
CA PRO A 88 8.22 -3.31 -8.11
C PRO A 88 7.39 -2.13 -8.64
N SER A 89 7.93 -1.44 -9.66
CA SER A 89 7.27 -0.35 -10.37
C SER A 89 7.76 -0.29 -11.81
N GLY A 90 6.86 -0.09 -12.76
CA GLY A 90 7.14 -0.12 -14.20
C GLY A 90 7.17 -1.54 -14.78
N ARG A 91 6.31 -2.46 -14.30
CA ARG A 91 6.33 -3.89 -14.70
C ARG A 91 6.21 -4.00 -16.21
N SER A 92 7.11 -4.78 -16.82
CA SER A 92 7.16 -5.01 -18.28
C SER A 92 7.58 -3.80 -19.13
N PHE A 93 8.11 -2.74 -18.52
CA PHE A 93 8.70 -1.60 -19.22
C PHE A 93 10.22 -1.55 -19.04
N HIS A 94 10.92 -0.82 -19.93
CA HIS A 94 12.39 -0.74 -19.89
C HIS A 94 12.94 0.10 -18.73
N TRP A 95 12.07 0.77 -17.98
CA TRP A 95 12.39 1.53 -16.76
C TRP A 95 11.94 0.81 -15.48
N GLU A 96 11.60 -0.49 -15.58
CA GLU A 96 11.25 -1.30 -14.42
C GLU A 96 12.31 -1.17 -13.32
N LYS A 97 11.86 -0.90 -12.10
CA LYS A 97 12.72 -0.66 -10.94
C LYS A 97 12.10 -1.20 -9.67
N ILE A 98 12.97 -1.47 -8.70
CA ILE A 98 12.60 -1.82 -7.34
C ILE A 98 12.80 -0.57 -6.47
N ILE A 99 11.77 -0.16 -5.75
CA ILE A 99 11.78 1.04 -4.90
C ILE A 99 11.39 0.70 -3.46
N SER A 100 11.80 1.54 -2.51
CA SER A 100 11.39 1.41 -1.10
C SER A 100 10.61 2.65 -0.59
N PRO A 101 9.38 2.86 -1.09
CA PRO A 101 8.60 4.06 -0.79
C PRO A 101 7.96 4.03 0.61
N SER A 102 7.51 5.20 1.05
CA SER A 102 6.71 5.39 2.26
C SER A 102 5.23 5.52 1.91
N TYR A 103 4.38 4.86 2.69
CA TYR A 103 2.93 4.84 2.52
C TYR A 103 2.20 5.33 3.76
N TRP A 104 1.05 5.95 3.53
CA TRP A 104 0.08 6.39 4.54
C TRP A 104 -1.20 5.55 4.44
N GLY A 105 -2.03 5.64 5.47
CA GLY A 105 -3.26 4.86 5.56
C GLY A 105 -2.98 3.46 6.11
N SER A 106 -3.65 2.46 5.54
CA SER A 106 -3.51 1.07 5.98
C SER A 106 -2.93 0.19 4.88
N LEU A 107 -2.22 -0.86 5.28
CA LEU A 107 -1.70 -1.89 4.38
C LEU A 107 -2.40 -3.20 4.69
N GLU A 108 -2.98 -3.80 3.66
CA GLU A 108 -3.62 -5.11 3.71
C GLU A 108 -2.72 -6.11 2.99
N PHE A 109 -2.40 -7.18 3.69
CA PHE A 109 -1.57 -8.29 3.25
C PHE A 109 -2.47 -9.51 3.09
N SER A 110 -2.39 -10.16 1.94
CA SER A 110 -3.12 -11.40 1.66
C SER A 110 -2.29 -12.30 0.75
N ILE A 111 -2.78 -13.52 0.53
CA ILE A 111 -2.19 -14.45 -0.44
C ILE A 111 -3.17 -14.64 -1.59
N SER A 112 -2.66 -14.51 -2.80
CA SER A 112 -3.42 -14.75 -4.04
C SER A 112 -2.55 -15.53 -5.01
N ASN A 113 -3.10 -16.60 -5.58
CA ASN A 113 -2.36 -17.56 -6.42
C ASN A 113 -1.08 -18.11 -5.77
N GLY A 114 -1.05 -18.23 -4.43
CA GLY A 114 0.10 -18.72 -3.68
C GLY A 114 1.21 -17.69 -3.45
N ASN A 115 1.06 -16.46 -3.97
CA ASN A 115 2.01 -15.37 -3.81
C ASN A 115 1.44 -14.27 -2.92
N LEU A 116 2.32 -13.47 -2.34
CA LEU A 116 1.95 -12.32 -1.54
C LEU A 116 1.24 -11.27 -2.41
N MET A 117 0.17 -10.70 -1.89
CA MET A 117 -0.48 -9.51 -2.43
C MET A 117 -0.53 -8.44 -1.35
N VAL A 118 -0.17 -7.21 -1.72
CA VAL A 118 -0.17 -6.05 -0.82
C VAL A 118 -1.03 -4.95 -1.42
N VAL A 119 -2.00 -4.48 -0.64
CA VAL A 119 -2.92 -3.40 -1.02
C VAL A 119 -2.82 -2.27 0.00
N ASN A 120 -2.62 -1.05 -0.47
CA ASN A 120 -2.69 0.15 0.35
C ASN A 120 -4.08 0.76 0.28
N GLU A 121 -4.76 0.91 1.41
CA GLU A 121 -6.07 1.56 1.52
C GLU A 121 -5.93 2.89 2.26
N LEU A 122 -6.29 3.98 1.58
CA LEU A 122 -6.12 5.34 2.06
C LEU A 122 -7.18 6.31 1.50
N PRO A 123 -7.42 7.47 2.14
CA PRO A 123 -8.30 8.50 1.60
C PRO A 123 -7.80 9.04 0.26
N LEU A 124 -8.73 9.42 -0.62
CA LEU A 124 -8.45 9.96 -1.95
C LEU A 124 -7.44 11.12 -1.93
N GLU A 125 -7.62 12.10 -1.05
CA GLU A 125 -6.78 13.29 -0.99
C GLU A 125 -5.37 12.94 -0.51
N THR A 126 -5.22 11.95 0.37
CA THR A 126 -3.90 11.43 0.78
C THR A 126 -3.22 10.72 -0.40
N TYR A 127 -3.95 9.90 -1.15
CA TYR A 127 -3.42 9.26 -2.37
C TYR A 127 -2.96 10.29 -3.41
N LEU A 128 -3.75 11.32 -3.67
CA LEU A 128 -3.42 12.35 -4.68
C LEU A 128 -2.15 13.14 -4.33
N LYS A 129 -1.88 13.36 -3.03
CA LYS A 129 -0.61 13.95 -2.58
C LYS A 129 0.58 13.09 -3.01
N CYS A 130 0.48 11.76 -2.87
CA CYS A 130 1.51 10.84 -3.30
C CYS A 130 1.71 10.88 -4.82
N VAL A 131 0.63 10.76 -5.59
CA VAL A 131 0.67 10.79 -7.07
C VAL A 131 1.37 12.05 -7.59
N ALA A 132 1.01 13.22 -7.07
CA ALA A 132 1.61 14.48 -7.49
C ALA A 132 3.14 14.50 -7.34
N THR A 133 3.68 13.86 -6.29
CA THR A 133 5.12 13.80 -6.01
C THR A 133 5.84 12.62 -6.63
N SER A 134 5.12 11.57 -7.02
CA SER A 134 5.69 10.37 -7.64
C SER A 134 5.82 10.51 -9.16
N GLU A 135 4.83 11.14 -9.79
CA GLU A 135 4.80 11.37 -11.23
C GLU A 135 5.63 12.59 -11.65
N MET A 136 5.69 13.60 -10.78
CA MET A 136 6.31 14.88 -11.09
C MET A 136 7.23 15.34 -9.96
N SER A 137 8.25 16.11 -10.32
CA SER A 137 9.15 16.69 -9.35
C SER A 137 8.40 17.68 -8.45
N ALA A 138 8.68 17.62 -7.14
CA ALA A 138 8.21 18.64 -6.19
C ALA A 138 8.71 20.07 -6.52
N GLN A 139 9.68 20.20 -7.44
CA GLN A 139 10.19 21.48 -7.94
C GLN A 139 9.35 22.06 -9.09
N CYS A 140 8.35 21.32 -9.60
CA CYS A 140 7.44 21.82 -10.63
C CYS A 140 6.66 23.04 -10.13
N PRO A 141 6.24 23.95 -11.03
CA PRO A 141 5.41 25.10 -10.67
C PRO A 141 4.14 24.68 -9.91
N PRO A 142 3.71 25.41 -8.86
CA PRO A 142 2.51 25.06 -8.09
C PRO A 142 1.25 24.92 -8.95
N GLU A 143 1.10 25.74 -9.99
CA GLU A 143 -0.03 25.70 -10.93
C GLU A 143 -0.05 24.40 -11.72
N PHE A 144 1.14 23.88 -12.08
CA PHE A 144 1.28 22.62 -12.78
C PHE A 144 0.86 21.44 -11.88
N LEU A 145 1.35 21.40 -10.64
CA LEU A 145 0.98 20.38 -9.66
C LEU A 145 -0.53 20.41 -9.35
N LYS A 146 -1.14 21.59 -9.28
CA LYS A 146 -2.61 21.74 -9.14
C LYS A 146 -3.35 21.15 -10.34
N ALA A 147 -2.93 21.49 -11.56
CA ALA A 147 -3.56 20.98 -12.77
C ALA A 147 -3.46 19.45 -12.86
N GLN A 148 -2.28 18.90 -12.61
CA GLN A 148 -2.05 17.46 -12.56
C GLN A 148 -2.93 16.78 -11.50
N THR A 149 -3.01 17.34 -10.29
CA THR A 149 -3.86 16.80 -9.22
C THR A 149 -5.34 16.77 -9.63
N ILE A 150 -5.83 17.79 -10.33
CA ILE A 150 -7.21 17.83 -10.84
C ILE A 150 -7.42 16.73 -11.90
N VAL A 151 -6.47 16.56 -12.81
CA VAL A 151 -6.52 15.51 -13.85
C VAL A 151 -6.52 14.12 -13.22
N ALA A 152 -5.59 13.84 -12.30
CA ALA A 152 -5.49 12.56 -11.60
C ALA A 152 -6.77 12.24 -10.82
N ARG A 153 -7.32 13.21 -10.07
CA ARG A 153 -8.59 13.06 -9.36
C ARG A 153 -9.73 12.74 -10.32
N SER A 154 -9.82 13.48 -11.42
CA SER A 154 -10.88 13.30 -12.41
C SER A 154 -10.82 11.93 -13.07
N TRP A 155 -9.61 11.50 -13.46
CA TRP A 155 -9.38 10.18 -14.01
C TRP A 155 -9.79 9.09 -13.04
N LEU A 156 -9.32 9.16 -11.78
CA LEU A 156 -9.61 8.16 -10.76
C LEU A 156 -11.11 8.03 -10.48
N LEU A 157 -11.82 9.17 -10.33
CA LEU A 157 -13.26 9.18 -10.05
C LEU A 157 -14.10 8.77 -11.25
N ALA A 158 -13.60 8.99 -12.48
CA ALA A 158 -14.27 8.58 -13.71
C ALA A 158 -13.88 7.16 -14.16
N ASN A 159 -12.91 6.52 -13.50
CA ASN A 159 -12.39 5.21 -13.89
C ASN A 159 -13.44 4.10 -13.67
N THR A 160 -14.24 3.86 -14.70
CA THR A 160 -15.35 2.90 -14.69
C THR A 160 -14.94 1.47 -15.04
N GLU A 161 -13.78 1.29 -15.67
CA GLU A 161 -13.33 -0.02 -16.17
C GLU A 161 -12.99 -1.00 -15.04
N LYS A 162 -12.67 -0.49 -13.84
CA LYS A 162 -12.29 -1.29 -12.65
C LYS A 162 -11.37 -2.46 -13.02
N LYS A 163 -10.26 -2.16 -13.70
CA LYS A 163 -9.32 -3.14 -14.28
C LYS A 163 -8.92 -4.26 -13.29
N HIS A 164 -8.86 -3.93 -12.01
CA HIS A 164 -8.40 -4.82 -10.95
C HIS A 164 -9.51 -5.38 -10.06
N TYR A 165 -10.79 -5.26 -10.47
CA TYR A 165 -11.93 -5.74 -9.70
C TYR A 165 -11.79 -7.20 -9.23
N LYS A 166 -11.23 -8.07 -10.08
CA LYS A 166 -11.01 -9.50 -9.74
C LYS A 166 -9.99 -9.72 -8.62
N LEU A 167 -9.09 -8.76 -8.40
CA LEU A 167 -8.06 -8.79 -7.36
C LEU A 167 -8.47 -8.01 -6.10
N GLY A 168 -9.62 -7.31 -6.12
CA GLY A 168 -10.16 -6.63 -4.93
C GLY A 168 -9.53 -5.28 -4.59
N PHE A 169 -8.95 -4.60 -5.59
CA PHE A 169 -8.44 -3.23 -5.46
C PHE A 169 -8.85 -2.37 -6.66
N ASP A 170 -8.72 -1.05 -6.54
CA ASP A 170 -9.24 -0.09 -7.51
C ASP A 170 -8.22 0.21 -8.63
N ILE A 171 -6.96 0.42 -8.25
CA ILE A 171 -5.84 0.83 -9.13
C ILE A 171 -4.50 0.20 -8.70
N CYS A 172 -3.50 0.22 -9.59
CA CYS A 172 -2.15 -0.32 -9.34
C CYS A 172 -1.11 0.81 -9.13
N ASN A 173 0.06 0.51 -8.57
CA ASN A 173 1.21 1.43 -8.47
C ASN A 173 2.09 1.46 -9.73
N ASP A 174 1.51 1.11 -10.88
CA ASP A 174 2.23 0.78 -12.10
C ASP A 174 1.64 1.48 -13.31
N ASP A 175 2.33 1.42 -14.45
CA ASP A 175 1.99 2.12 -15.71
C ASP A 175 0.58 1.77 -16.27
N CYS A 176 -0.10 0.80 -15.65
CA CYS A 176 -1.46 0.40 -15.95
C CYS A 176 -2.54 1.42 -15.49
N CYS A 177 -2.20 2.26 -14.50
CA CYS A 177 -3.06 3.24 -13.83
C CYS A 177 -2.34 4.58 -13.65
#